data_AF-A0A9D5VXS8-F1
#
_entry.id   AF-A0A9D5VXS8-F1
#
_cell.length_a   1.000
_cell.length_b   1.000
_cell.length_c   1.000
_cell.angle_alpha   90.00
_cell.angle_beta   90.00
_cell.angle_gamma   90.00
#
_symmetry.space_group_name_H-M   'P 1'
#
loop_
_entity.id
_entity.type
_entity.pdbx_description
1 polymer ?
#
loop_
_entity_poly.entity_id
_entity_poly.type
_entity_poly.pdbx_seq_one_letter_code
_entity_poly.pdbx_strand_id
1 'polypeptide(L)'
;MDKKVRIQKKKLLVVEGKDECNFFDALFKHLQLYDIQTIDIGGKDKFNDKFESLHAMDEFSEITHIGFIRDAERNPAISAFNSICSILRKRQIPCPENPNQIIRERVSVGIFIMPDNQETGMLENLCLESIKNTPVYSCIDSFIDCLKQNQAEIEKEKFNESKSKVQSYLAMRSPIVNSLGLGAKNNYWNFNHACFADIKKFLSDLFF
;
A
#
# COMPACT_ATOMS: atom_id res chain seq x y z
N MET A 1 8.80 -19.01 11.89
CA MET A 1 9.98 -18.20 12.27
C MET A 1 9.84 -16.86 11.58
N ASP A 2 9.51 -15.81 12.32
CA ASP A 2 9.53 -14.45 11.77
C ASP A 2 10.97 -14.15 11.32
N LYS A 3 11.15 -13.92 10.02
CA LYS A 3 12.40 -13.33 9.52
C LYS A 3 12.55 -11.98 10.21
N LYS A 4 13.57 -11.83 11.06
CA LYS A 4 13.94 -10.52 11.62
C LYS A 4 14.10 -9.54 10.45
N VAL A 5 13.37 -8.42 10.52
CA VAL A 5 13.53 -7.30 9.60
C VAL A 5 14.99 -6.84 9.68
N ARG A 6 15.61 -6.56 8.53
CA ARG A 6 16.98 -6.03 8.43
C ARG A 6 16.98 -4.90 7.42
N ILE A 7 17.69 -3.81 7.70
CA ILE A 7 17.89 -2.73 6.74
C ILE A 7 19.09 -3.08 5.86
N GLN A 8 18.88 -3.12 4.56
CA GLN A 8 19.88 -3.51 3.55
C GLN A 8 20.12 -2.43 2.51
N LYS A 9 19.23 -1.45 2.40
CA LYS A 9 19.33 -0.32 1.47
C LYS A 9 19.09 0.99 2.19
N LYS A 10 19.60 2.08 1.60
CA LYS A 10 19.45 3.43 2.13
C LYS A 10 18.08 4.06 1.83
N LYS A 11 17.29 3.47 0.93
CA LYS A 11 15.95 3.93 0.56
C LYS A 11 14.92 2.89 0.99
N LEU A 12 14.05 3.27 1.91
CA LEU A 12 13.04 2.39 2.50
C LEU A 12 11.64 2.82 2.09
N LEU A 13 10.78 1.85 1.78
CA LEU A 13 9.33 2.04 1.69
C LEU A 13 8.65 1.18 2.75
N VAL A 14 8.12 1.81 3.79
CA VAL A 14 7.42 1.15 4.89
C VAL A 14 5.94 1.03 4.54
N VAL A 15 5.42 -0.19 4.54
CA VAL A 15 4.05 -0.50 4.12
C VAL A 15 3.32 -1.35 5.15
N GLU A 16 1.99 -1.37 5.08
CA GLU A 16 1.15 -2.04 6.07
C GLU A 16 1.35 -3.56 6.12
N GLY A 17 1.48 -4.24 4.97
CA GLY A 17 1.49 -5.69 4.92
C GLY A 17 2.35 -6.29 3.80
N LYS A 18 2.27 -7.61 3.71
CA LYS A 18 3.03 -8.40 2.73
C LYS A 18 2.51 -8.24 1.30
N ASP A 19 1.22 -7.99 1.14
CA ASP A 19 0.61 -7.79 -0.18
C ASP A 19 1.05 -6.46 -0.78
N GLU A 20 1.11 -5.41 0.02
CA GLU A 20 1.64 -4.10 -0.35
C GLU A 20 3.12 -4.23 -0.71
N CYS A 21 3.92 -4.95 0.08
CA CYS A 21 5.33 -5.22 -0.26
C CYS A 21 5.44 -5.83 -1.67
N ASN A 22 4.66 -6.88 -1.93
CA ASN A 22 4.68 -7.56 -3.23
C ASN A 22 4.21 -6.64 -4.37
N PHE A 23 3.20 -5.79 -4.13
CA PHE A 23 2.72 -4.82 -5.09
C PHE A 23 3.79 -3.78 -5.42
N PHE A 24 4.39 -3.16 -4.41
CA PHE A 24 5.41 -2.13 -4.62
C PHE A 24 6.70 -2.69 -5.19
N ASP A 25 7.12 -3.90 -4.81
CA ASP A 25 8.22 -4.60 -5.49
C ASP A 25 7.99 -4.70 -7.01
N ALA A 26 6.76 -5.06 -7.41
CA ALA A 26 6.39 -5.19 -8.81
C ALA A 26 6.33 -3.81 -9.51
N LEU A 27 5.75 -2.80 -8.84
CA LEU A 27 5.68 -1.44 -9.37
C LEU A 27 7.07 -0.81 -9.52
N PHE A 28 7.96 -1.00 -8.54
CA PHE A 28 9.34 -0.54 -8.62
C PHE A 28 10.09 -1.20 -9.77
N LYS A 29 9.90 -2.51 -9.99
CA LYS A 29 10.45 -3.19 -11.17
C LYS A 29 9.92 -2.59 -12.47
N HIS A 30 8.63 -2.25 -12.56
CA HIS A 30 8.03 -1.58 -13.71
C HIS A 30 8.62 -0.18 -13.94
N LEU A 31 8.87 0.57 -12.88
CA LEU A 31 9.50 1.88 -12.90
C LEU A 31 11.04 1.83 -13.06
N GLN A 32 11.63 0.63 -13.14
CA GLN A 32 13.09 0.41 -13.18
C GLN A 32 13.83 0.98 -11.95
N LEU A 33 13.17 0.98 -10.79
CA LEU A 33 13.72 1.42 -9.51
C LEU A 33 14.15 0.21 -8.68
N TYR A 34 15.45 -0.05 -8.60
CA TYR A 34 15.96 -1.26 -7.92
C TYR A 34 16.60 -1.00 -6.56
N ASP A 35 16.86 0.25 -6.20
CA ASP A 35 17.57 0.63 -4.96
C ASP A 35 16.63 0.92 -3.77
N ILE A 36 15.39 0.43 -3.82
CA ILE A 36 14.40 0.63 -2.76
C ILE A 36 14.13 -0.70 -2.06
N GLN A 37 14.00 -0.67 -0.74
CA GLN A 37 13.65 -1.82 0.08
C GLN A 37 12.27 -1.61 0.70
N THR A 38 11.32 -2.50 0.41
CA THR A 38 10.01 -2.51 1.07
C THR A 38 10.10 -3.18 2.44
N ILE A 39 9.48 -2.58 3.46
CA ILE A 39 9.42 -3.11 4.83
C ILE A 39 7.96 -3.37 5.21
N ASP A 40 7.68 -4.62 5.56
CA ASP A 40 6.37 -5.09 6.04
C ASP A 40 6.22 -4.83 7.55
N ILE A 41 5.30 -3.96 7.91
CA ILE A 41 4.94 -3.66 9.30
C ILE A 41 3.89 -4.64 9.87
N GLY A 42 3.25 -5.49 9.07
CA GLY A 42 2.36 -6.55 9.53
C GLY A 42 1.08 -6.04 10.19
N GLY A 43 0.48 -5.00 9.63
CA GLY A 43 -0.79 -4.39 9.99
C GLY A 43 -0.63 -3.03 10.68
N LYS A 44 -1.63 -2.15 10.50
CA LYS A 44 -1.68 -0.82 11.11
C LYS A 44 -1.50 -0.82 12.64
N ASP A 45 -1.99 -1.85 13.32
CA ASP A 45 -1.93 -1.93 14.79
C ASP A 45 -0.51 -2.20 15.30
N LYS A 46 0.36 -2.77 14.46
CA LYS A 46 1.76 -3.05 14.79
C LYS A 46 2.70 -1.94 14.34
N PHE A 47 2.17 -0.86 13.76
CA PHE A 47 2.98 0.20 13.16
C PHE A 47 3.89 0.89 14.16
N ASN A 48 3.38 1.23 15.34
CA ASN A 48 4.22 1.85 16.35
C ASN A 48 5.37 0.94 16.78
N ASP A 49 5.09 -0.31 17.15
CA ASP A 49 6.07 -1.18 17.81
C ASP A 49 7.12 -1.73 16.84
N LYS A 50 6.71 -2.08 15.61
CA LYS A 50 7.65 -2.52 14.59
C LYS A 50 8.45 -1.39 13.99
N PHE A 51 7.87 -0.19 13.85
CA PHE A 51 8.64 0.97 13.45
C PHE A 51 9.65 1.37 14.54
N GLU A 52 9.29 1.23 15.81
CA GLU A 52 10.25 1.39 16.91
C GLU A 52 11.43 0.44 16.81
N SER A 53 11.13 -0.84 16.56
CA SER A 53 12.17 -1.87 16.35
C SER A 53 13.04 -1.58 15.13
N LEU A 54 12.46 -1.06 14.04
CA LEU A 54 13.17 -0.64 12.84
C LEU A 54 14.07 0.57 13.09
N HIS A 55 13.54 1.58 13.79
CA HIS A 55 14.26 2.81 14.13
C HIS A 55 15.44 2.57 15.09
N ALA A 56 15.35 1.54 15.93
CA ALA A 56 16.41 1.16 16.86
C ALA A 56 17.57 0.37 16.20
N MET A 57 17.49 0.05 14.90
CA MET A 57 18.58 -0.62 14.19
C MET A 57 19.70 0.36 13.87
N ASP A 58 20.96 -0.04 14.06
CA ASP A 58 22.12 0.82 13.78
C ASP A 58 22.11 1.31 12.32
N GLU A 59 21.73 0.45 11.38
CA GLU A 59 21.64 0.74 9.96
C GLU A 59 20.56 1.77 9.62
N PHE A 60 19.61 2.05 10.52
CA PHE A 60 18.60 3.09 10.31
C PHE A 60 19.25 4.46 10.19
N SER A 61 20.36 4.70 10.88
CA SER A 61 21.09 5.98 10.82
C SER A 61 21.70 6.29 9.44
N GLU A 62 21.83 5.27 8.58
CA GLU A 62 22.39 5.34 7.23
C GLU A 62 21.33 5.55 6.13
N ILE A 63 20.04 5.55 6.50
CA ILE A 63 18.98 5.77 5.51
C ILE A 63 19.00 7.21 5.03
N THR A 64 18.68 7.38 3.76
CA THR A 64 18.62 8.69 3.08
C THR A 64 17.20 9.06 2.69
N HIS A 65 16.35 8.05 2.45
CA HIS A 65 14.97 8.23 2.03
C HIS A 65 14.08 7.21 2.74
N ILE A 66 12.95 7.67 3.26
CA ILE A 66 11.93 6.80 3.84
C ILE A 66 10.53 7.25 3.42
N GLY A 67 9.82 6.35 2.75
CA GLY A 67 8.42 6.51 2.38
C GLY A 67 7.52 5.69 3.28
N PHE A 68 6.33 6.19 3.57
CA PHE A 68 5.29 5.45 4.27
C PHE A 68 4.06 5.35 3.40
N ILE A 69 3.51 4.13 3.29
CA ILE A 69 2.24 3.90 2.60
C ILE A 69 1.31 3.15 3.53
N ARG A 70 0.08 3.66 3.66
CA ARG A 70 -0.94 3.08 4.51
C ARG A 70 -2.33 3.27 3.92
N ASP A 71 -3.20 2.30 4.18
CA ASP A 71 -4.60 2.39 3.82
C ASP A 71 -5.39 3.33 4.73
N ALA A 72 -6.30 4.10 4.13
CA ALA A 72 -7.31 4.84 4.88
C ALA A 72 -8.44 3.91 5.39
N GLU A 73 -8.64 2.78 4.71
CA GLU A 73 -9.72 1.82 4.93
C GLU A 73 -11.10 2.49 4.91
N ARG A 74 -11.77 2.56 6.07
CA ARG A 74 -13.07 3.21 6.28
C ARG A 74 -12.94 4.57 6.97
N ASN A 75 -11.71 5.00 7.29
CA ASN A 75 -11.45 6.25 7.97
C ASN A 75 -11.06 7.34 6.95
N PRO A 76 -11.26 8.63 7.26
CA PRO A 76 -10.69 9.71 6.47
C PRO A 76 -9.17 9.56 6.33
N ALA A 77 -8.62 9.86 5.15
CA ALA A 77 -7.18 9.73 4.88
C ALA A 77 -6.30 10.48 5.89
N ILE A 78 -6.78 11.64 6.38
CA ILE A 78 -6.09 12.45 7.37
C ILE A 78 -5.87 11.72 8.71
N SER A 79 -6.75 10.79 9.09
CA SER A 79 -6.60 10.00 10.33
C SER A 79 -5.43 9.03 10.22
N ALA A 80 -5.29 8.36 9.07
CA ALA A 80 -4.16 7.45 8.81
C ALA A 80 -2.83 8.23 8.73
N PHE A 81 -2.85 9.40 8.08
CA PHE A 81 -1.70 10.31 8.02
C PHE A 81 -1.26 10.77 9.42
N ASN A 82 -2.19 11.28 10.23
CA ASN A 82 -1.90 11.76 11.59
C ASN A 82 -1.32 10.66 12.48
N SER A 83 -1.79 9.41 12.30
CA SER A 83 -1.25 8.26 13.01
C SER A 83 0.22 7.99 12.65
N ILE A 84 0.61 8.14 11.38
CA ILE A 84 2.03 8.05 10.97
C ILE A 84 2.81 9.25 11.52
N CYS A 85 2.32 10.48 11.40
CA CYS A 85 3.01 11.65 11.95
C CYS A 85 3.26 11.56 13.46
N SER A 86 2.31 11.02 14.23
CA SER A 86 2.50 10.78 15.67
C SER A 86 3.73 9.90 15.94
N ILE A 87 3.89 8.85 15.15
CA ILE A 87 5.02 7.90 15.25
C ILE A 87 6.34 8.58 14.90
N LEU A 88 6.36 9.39 13.85
CA LEU A 88 7.57 10.13 13.41
C LEU A 88 7.99 11.19 14.42
N ARG A 89 7.05 12.02 14.88
CA ARG A 89 7.31 13.09 15.86
C ARG A 89 7.84 12.54 17.18
N LYS A 90 7.29 11.42 17.68
CA LYS A 90 7.77 10.74 18.89
C LYS A 90 9.25 10.33 18.79
N ARG A 91 9.74 10.11 17.57
CA ARG A 91 11.10 9.65 17.26
C ARG A 91 11.99 10.73 16.65
N GLN A 92 11.52 11.99 16.66
CA GLN A 92 12.25 13.15 16.12
C GLN A 92 12.63 12.98 14.64
N ILE A 93 11.83 12.24 13.87
CA ILE A 93 11.97 12.12 12.42
C ILE A 93 11.15 13.25 11.79
N PRO A 94 11.66 13.93 10.74
CA PRO A 94 10.88 14.95 10.01
C PRO A 94 9.52 14.38 9.57
N CYS A 95 8.41 15.09 9.86
CA CYS A 95 7.08 14.72 9.37
C CYS A 95 6.55 15.79 8.42
N PRO A 96 6.12 15.42 7.19
CA PRO A 96 5.36 16.32 6.31
C PRO A 96 4.15 16.93 7.01
N GLU A 97 3.73 18.12 6.56
CA GLU A 97 2.51 18.77 7.08
C GLU A 97 1.25 18.19 6.43
N ASN A 98 1.37 17.75 5.17
CA ASN A 98 0.26 17.21 4.40
C ASN A 98 0.60 15.82 3.81
N PRO A 99 -0.41 14.96 3.57
CA PRO A 99 -0.26 13.77 2.73
C PRO A 99 0.32 14.13 1.34
N ASN A 100 1.05 13.19 0.73
CA ASN A 100 1.71 13.36 -0.57
C ASN A 100 2.78 14.47 -0.63
N GLN A 101 3.12 15.08 0.51
CA GLN A 101 4.22 16.03 0.61
C GLN A 101 5.52 15.29 0.97
N ILE A 102 6.64 15.76 0.42
CA ILE A 102 7.97 15.25 0.70
C ILE A 102 8.78 16.33 1.40
N ILE A 103 9.34 15.99 2.56
CA ILE A 103 10.36 16.79 3.24
C ILE A 103 11.73 16.29 2.78
N ARG A 104 12.65 17.20 2.46
CA ARG A 104 14.04 16.90 2.09
C ARG A 104 15.00 17.59 3.06
N GLU A 105 15.28 16.92 4.17
CA GLU A 105 16.27 17.36 5.17
C GLU A 105 17.43 16.36 5.21
N ARG A 106 17.91 15.98 6.42
CA ARG A 106 18.91 14.92 6.60
C ARG A 106 18.44 13.58 6.03
N VAL A 107 17.14 13.29 6.19
CA VAL A 107 16.47 12.14 5.59
C VAL A 107 15.25 12.66 4.85
N SER A 108 15.10 12.26 3.59
CA SER A 108 13.89 12.57 2.82
C SER A 108 12.73 11.72 3.33
N VAL A 109 11.62 12.36 3.70
CA VAL A 109 10.45 11.68 4.25
C VAL A 109 9.21 12.01 3.42
N GLY A 110 8.47 10.98 3.02
CA GLY A 110 7.17 11.13 2.36
C GLY A 110 6.12 10.19 2.92
N ILE A 111 4.86 10.62 2.95
CA ILE A 111 3.73 9.79 3.39
C ILE A 111 2.66 9.82 2.30
N PHE A 112 2.23 8.63 1.87
CA PHE A 112 1.12 8.46 0.95
C PHE A 112 0.01 7.65 1.61
N ILE A 113 -1.21 8.16 1.58
CA ILE A 113 -2.38 7.45 2.10
C ILE A 113 -3.21 6.95 0.94
N MET A 114 -3.52 5.65 0.92
CA MET A 114 -4.32 5.07 -0.15
C MET A 114 -5.78 5.55 -0.10
N PRO A 115 -6.46 5.60 -1.26
CA PRO A 115 -5.92 5.32 -2.59
C PRO A 115 -5.20 6.53 -3.24
N ASP A 116 -5.50 7.75 -2.78
CA ASP A 116 -5.18 9.00 -3.48
C ASP A 116 -4.84 10.18 -2.55
N ASN A 117 -4.63 9.92 -1.26
CA ASN A 117 -4.39 10.89 -0.18
C ASN A 117 -5.58 11.72 0.29
N GLN A 118 -6.78 11.49 -0.25
CA GLN A 118 -7.97 12.28 0.07
C GLN A 118 -9.12 11.39 0.51
N GLU A 119 -9.46 10.40 -0.32
CA GLU A 119 -10.61 9.54 -0.14
C GLU A 119 -10.34 8.44 0.88
N THR A 120 -11.43 7.84 1.38
CA THR A 120 -11.33 6.57 2.09
C THR A 120 -11.02 5.45 1.11
N GLY A 121 -10.23 4.47 1.51
CA GLY A 121 -10.00 3.28 0.70
C GLY A 121 -8.67 2.62 0.98
N MET A 122 -8.37 1.66 0.11
CA MET A 122 -7.21 0.77 0.23
C MET A 122 -6.56 0.58 -1.14
N LEU A 123 -5.42 -0.10 -1.15
CA LEU A 123 -4.76 -0.52 -2.38
C LEU A 123 -5.67 -1.31 -3.35
N GLU A 124 -6.63 -2.08 -2.82
CA GLU A 124 -7.62 -2.79 -3.63
C GLU A 124 -8.47 -1.84 -4.47
N ASN A 125 -8.90 -0.70 -3.91
CA ASN A 125 -9.69 0.30 -4.64
C ASN A 125 -8.91 0.83 -5.85
N LEU A 126 -7.63 1.15 -5.66
CA LEU A 126 -6.75 1.65 -6.71
C LEU A 126 -6.56 0.61 -7.84
N CYS A 127 -6.38 -0.67 -7.47
CA CYS A 127 -6.24 -1.76 -8.43
C CYS A 127 -7.54 -2.02 -9.20
N LEU A 128 -8.70 -1.97 -8.53
CA LEU A 128 -10.00 -2.11 -9.17
C LEU A 128 -10.29 -0.99 -10.16
N GLU A 129 -9.87 0.25 -9.86
CA GLU A 129 -10.01 1.37 -10.80
C GLU A 129 -9.25 1.11 -12.11
N SER A 130 -8.12 0.39 -12.07
CA SER A 130 -7.35 0.05 -13.27
C SER A 130 -8.04 -0.91 -14.23
N ILE A 131 -9.09 -1.60 -13.77
CA ILE A 131 -9.84 -2.60 -14.54
C ILE A 131 -11.32 -2.23 -14.72
N LYS A 132 -11.77 -1.10 -14.16
CA LYS A 132 -13.18 -0.69 -14.09
C LYS A 132 -13.86 -0.59 -15.45
N ASN A 133 -13.11 -0.20 -16.48
CA ASN A 133 -13.60 -0.07 -17.85
C ASN A 133 -13.49 -1.37 -18.68
N THR A 134 -13.09 -2.48 -18.06
CA THR A 134 -13.00 -3.77 -18.75
C THR A 134 -14.34 -4.51 -18.70
N PRO A 135 -14.71 -5.31 -19.73
CA PRO A 135 -15.96 -6.07 -19.70
C PRO A 135 -16.06 -7.05 -18.53
N VAL A 136 -14.93 -7.55 -18.01
CA VAL A 136 -14.94 -8.48 -16.87
C VAL A 136 -15.37 -7.81 -15.56
N TYR A 137 -15.21 -6.49 -15.45
CA TYR A 137 -15.59 -5.77 -14.24
C TYR A 137 -17.09 -5.88 -13.94
N SER A 138 -17.94 -5.78 -14.96
CA SER A 138 -19.39 -5.91 -14.78
C SER A 138 -19.82 -7.32 -14.34
N CYS A 139 -19.11 -8.36 -14.79
CA CYS A 139 -19.33 -9.73 -14.32
C CYS A 139 -19.01 -9.86 -12.82
N ILE A 140 -17.90 -9.27 -12.40
CA ILE A 140 -17.48 -9.27 -10.99
C ILE A 140 -18.47 -8.48 -10.14
N ASP A 141 -18.89 -7.30 -10.61
CA ASP A 141 -19.83 -6.43 -9.91
C ASP A 141 -21.17 -7.13 -9.69
N SER A 142 -21.72 -7.75 -10.75
CA SER A 142 -22.96 -8.52 -10.69
C SER A 142 -22.87 -9.71 -9.73
N PHE A 143 -21.73 -10.41 -9.73
CA PHE A 143 -21.49 -11.53 -8.81
C PHE A 143 -21.48 -11.06 -7.35
N ILE A 144 -20.79 -9.97 -7.06
CA ILE A 144 -20.69 -9.41 -5.72
C ILE A 144 -22.03 -8.87 -5.23
N ASP A 145 -22.79 -8.21 -6.08
CA ASP A 145 -24.13 -7.72 -5.74
C ASP A 145 -25.12 -8.87 -5.46
N CYS A 146 -25.02 -9.96 -6.21
CA CYS A 146 -25.76 -11.18 -5.92
C CYS A 146 -25.41 -11.74 -4.52
N LEU A 147 -24.12 -11.82 -4.18
CA LEU A 147 -23.68 -12.30 -2.86
C LEU A 147 -24.16 -11.41 -1.72
N LYS A 148 -24.08 -10.08 -1.85
CA LYS A 148 -24.57 -9.14 -0.82
C LYS A 148 -26.05 -9.34 -0.49
N GLN A 149 -26.86 -9.75 -1.47
CA GLN A 149 -28.29 -9.98 -1.26
C GLN A 149 -28.58 -11.35 -0.61
N ASN A 150 -27.73 -12.36 -0.86
CA ASN A 150 -28.02 -13.76 -0.53
C ASN A 150 -27.15 -14.34 0.60
N GLN A 151 -26.06 -13.68 1.00
CA GLN A 151 -25.19 -14.20 2.07
C GLN A 151 -25.81 -14.00 3.46
N ALA A 152 -25.38 -14.81 4.43
CA ALA A 152 -25.81 -14.68 5.82
C ALA A 152 -25.42 -13.32 6.41
N GLU A 153 -26.23 -12.77 7.33
CA GLU A 153 -25.97 -11.45 7.94
C GLU A 153 -24.59 -11.36 8.61
N ILE A 154 -24.15 -12.43 9.28
CA ILE A 154 -22.82 -12.50 9.90
C ILE A 154 -21.67 -12.32 8.89
N GLU A 155 -21.88 -12.76 7.64
CA GLU A 155 -20.92 -12.57 6.56
C GLU A 155 -21.00 -11.14 6.02
N LYS A 156 -22.21 -10.53 5.94
CA LYS A 156 -22.39 -9.13 5.51
C LYS A 156 -21.67 -8.14 6.43
N GLU A 157 -21.72 -8.35 7.74
CA GLU A 157 -21.05 -7.46 8.71
C GLU A 157 -19.53 -7.35 8.49
N LYS A 158 -18.90 -8.46 8.11
CA LYS A 158 -17.45 -8.55 7.88
C LYS A 158 -17.07 -8.38 6.42
N PHE A 159 -18.05 -8.23 5.53
CA PHE A 159 -17.83 -8.21 4.10
C PHE A 159 -16.99 -6.99 3.71
N ASN A 160 -15.89 -7.26 3.00
CA ASN A 160 -15.08 -6.23 2.38
C ASN A 160 -15.24 -6.35 0.86
N GLU A 161 -16.02 -5.42 0.31
CA GLU A 161 -16.37 -5.42 -1.10
C GLU A 161 -15.14 -5.31 -2.01
N SER A 162 -14.24 -4.35 -1.74
CA SER A 162 -13.03 -4.16 -2.54
C SER A 162 -12.16 -5.41 -2.56
N LYS A 163 -11.94 -6.03 -1.39
CA LYS A 163 -11.16 -7.28 -1.29
C LYS A 163 -11.84 -8.44 -2.02
N SER A 164 -13.15 -8.55 -1.92
CA SER A 164 -13.92 -9.60 -2.59
C SER A 164 -13.91 -9.45 -4.11
N LYS A 165 -14.05 -8.22 -4.62
CA LYS A 165 -13.93 -7.88 -6.05
C LYS A 165 -12.53 -8.22 -6.57
N VAL A 166 -11.47 -7.85 -5.83
CA VAL A 166 -10.09 -8.20 -6.18
C VAL A 166 -9.90 -9.72 -6.25
N GLN A 167 -10.34 -10.47 -5.24
CA GLN A 167 -10.19 -11.93 -5.24
C GLN A 167 -10.99 -12.59 -6.37
N SER A 168 -12.19 -12.09 -6.66
CA SER A 168 -13.00 -12.55 -7.80
C SER A 168 -12.29 -12.32 -9.12
N TYR A 169 -11.67 -11.14 -9.30
CA TYR A 169 -10.84 -10.85 -10.46
C TYR A 169 -9.64 -11.78 -10.59
N LEU A 170 -8.93 -12.04 -9.49
CA LEU A 170 -7.73 -12.90 -9.48
C LEU A 170 -8.06 -14.38 -9.72
N ALA A 171 -9.24 -14.84 -9.28
CA ALA A 171 -9.71 -16.21 -9.53
C ALA A 171 -9.92 -16.51 -11.02
N MET A 172 -10.10 -15.48 -11.85
CA MET A 172 -10.30 -15.60 -13.30
C MET A 172 -8.98 -15.52 -14.10
N ARG A 173 -7.84 -15.35 -13.41
CA ARG A 173 -6.52 -15.20 -14.05
C ARG A 173 -5.82 -16.54 -14.24
N SER A 174 -4.90 -16.59 -15.20
CA SER A 174 -4.10 -17.78 -15.50
C SER A 174 -2.62 -17.41 -15.52
N PRO A 175 -1.80 -17.93 -14.57
CA PRO A 175 -2.18 -18.76 -13.43
C PRO A 175 -3.02 -18.03 -12.37
N ILE A 176 -3.83 -18.77 -11.61
CA ILE A 176 -4.57 -18.20 -10.48
C ILE A 176 -3.58 -17.81 -9.38
N VAL A 177 -3.83 -16.66 -8.75
CA VAL A 177 -3.10 -16.18 -7.57
C VAL A 177 -4.08 -15.78 -6.48
N ASN A 178 -3.68 -15.87 -5.22
CA ASN A 178 -4.56 -15.69 -4.06
C ASN A 178 -4.38 -14.35 -3.34
N SER A 179 -3.59 -13.43 -3.89
CA SER A 179 -3.27 -12.16 -3.23
C SER A 179 -3.05 -11.04 -4.25
N LEU A 180 -3.42 -9.81 -3.88
CA LEU A 180 -3.32 -8.63 -4.75
C LEU A 180 -1.87 -8.40 -5.16
N GLY A 181 -0.96 -8.52 -4.20
CA GLY A 181 0.47 -8.37 -4.41
C GLY A 181 1.05 -9.43 -5.34
N LEU A 182 0.59 -10.68 -5.27
CA LEU A 182 0.97 -11.70 -6.24
C LEU A 182 0.39 -11.41 -7.64
N GLY A 183 -0.83 -10.86 -7.72
CA GLY A 183 -1.40 -10.36 -8.96
C GLY A 183 -0.52 -9.29 -9.61
N ALA A 184 0.06 -8.40 -8.81
CA ALA A 184 1.02 -7.39 -9.27
C ALA A 184 2.28 -8.04 -9.84
N LYS A 185 2.86 -9.02 -9.15
CA LYS A 185 4.05 -9.76 -9.62
C LYS A 185 3.80 -10.55 -10.92
N ASN A 186 2.55 -10.92 -11.19
CA ASN A 186 2.13 -11.60 -12.42
C ASN A 186 1.59 -10.64 -13.50
N ASN A 187 1.78 -9.32 -13.33
CA ASN A 187 1.33 -8.28 -14.27
C ASN A 187 -0.19 -8.25 -14.52
N TYR A 188 -1.00 -8.61 -13.52
CA TYR A 188 -2.47 -8.58 -13.64
C TYR A 188 -3.06 -7.18 -13.45
N TRP A 189 -2.26 -6.23 -12.97
CA TRP A 189 -2.62 -4.82 -12.85
C TRP A 189 -1.88 -4.03 -13.92
N ASN A 190 -2.61 -3.22 -14.69
CA ASN A 190 -2.00 -2.37 -15.71
C ASN A 190 -1.37 -1.14 -15.06
N PHE A 191 -0.09 -1.20 -14.70
CA PHE A 191 0.62 -0.05 -14.10
C PHE A 191 0.75 1.18 -15.00
N ASN A 192 0.43 1.06 -16.30
CA ASN A 192 0.33 2.22 -17.19
C ASN A 192 -1.03 2.93 -17.11
N HIS A 193 -2.01 2.34 -16.43
CA HIS A 193 -3.30 2.99 -16.22
C HIS A 193 -3.15 4.30 -15.43
N ALA A 194 -3.97 5.30 -15.78
CA ALA A 194 -3.87 6.66 -15.24
C ALA A 194 -4.13 6.73 -13.73
N CYS A 195 -4.93 5.81 -13.16
CA CYS A 195 -5.17 5.77 -11.72
C CYS A 195 -3.88 5.64 -10.89
N PHE A 196 -2.83 5.01 -11.43
CA PHE A 196 -1.55 4.88 -10.73
C PHE A 196 -0.65 6.14 -10.86
N ALA A 197 -1.09 7.20 -11.54
CA ALA A 197 -0.25 8.37 -11.80
C ALA A 197 0.24 9.02 -10.51
N ASP A 198 -0.64 9.24 -9.54
CA ASP A 198 -0.29 9.95 -8.30
C ASP A 198 0.69 9.15 -7.44
N ILE A 199 0.44 7.85 -7.26
CA ILE A 199 1.37 7.00 -6.51
C ILE A 199 2.72 6.85 -7.21
N LYS A 200 2.74 6.74 -8.55
CA LYS A 200 4.01 6.69 -9.31
C LYS A 200 4.77 8.00 -9.19
N LYS A 201 4.08 9.13 -9.24
CA LYS A 201 4.67 10.46 -9.05
C LYS A 201 5.25 10.59 -7.65
N PHE A 202 4.49 10.26 -6.61
CA PHE A 202 4.95 10.26 -5.23
C PHE A 202 6.24 9.43 -5.05
N LEU A 203 6.25 8.19 -5.55
CA LEU A 203 7.42 7.30 -5.44
C LEU A 203 8.62 7.84 -6.21
N SER A 204 8.40 8.44 -7.37
CA SER A 204 9.47 9.06 -8.17
C SER A 204 10.03 10.27 -7.44
N ASP A 205 9.18 11.23 -7.05
CA ASP A 205 9.59 12.46 -6.37
C ASP A 205 10.32 12.18 -5.05
N LEU A 206 9.94 11.10 -4.34
CA LEU A 206 10.58 10.74 -3.07
C LEU A 206 11.94 10.06 -3.28
N PHE A 207 12.07 9.15 -4.24
CA PHE A 207 13.25 8.30 -4.35
C PHE A 207 14.22 8.69 -5.49
N PHE A 208 13.87 9.70 -6.29
CA PHE A 208 14.65 10.22 -7.42
C PHE A 208 14.84 11.73 -7.29
#